data_AF-A0A4P7GKP4-F1
#
_entry.id   AF-A0A4P7GKP4-F1
#
_cell.length_a   1.000
_cell.length_b   1.000
_cell.length_c   1.000
_cell.angle_alpha   90.00
_cell.angle_beta   90.00
_cell.angle_gamma   90.00
#
_symmetry.space_group_name_H-M   'P 1'
#
loop_
_entity.id
_entity.type
_entity.pdbx_description
1 polymer ?
#
loop_
_entity_poly.entity_id
_entity_poly.type
_entity_poly.pdbx_seq_one_letter_code
_entity_poly.pdbx_strand_id
1 'polypeptide(L)'
;MPEIPVIELVQPMPGFPDHARFALVQLDEDGVLCSLTSLEDPDLRFLVVPPVRFFPDYAPTVDDEAVTALGIDGAEDVLVLCVLTAGETLAGTTANLVAPVLVNTSTNRALQVVLDDPALSVATPLVA
;
A
#
# COMPACT_ATOMS: atom_id res chain seq x y z
N MET A 1 10.31 -4.55 7.82
CA MET A 1 9.78 -3.21 7.47
C MET A 1 10.42 -2.18 8.39
N PRO A 2 10.73 -0.97 7.91
CA PRO A 2 11.12 0.13 8.78
C PRO A 2 9.95 0.52 9.70
N GLU A 3 10.24 1.03 10.90
CA GLU A 3 9.24 1.62 11.78
C GLU A 3 8.76 2.94 11.17
N ILE A 4 7.68 2.90 10.38
CA ILE A 4 7.04 4.09 9.82
C ILE A 4 5.78 4.38 10.65
N PRO A 5 5.83 5.29 11.63
CA PRO A 5 4.72 5.47 12.55
C PRO A 5 3.52 6.17 11.90
N VAL A 6 3.77 7.08 10.95
CA VAL A 6 2.74 7.86 10.25
C VAL A 6 3.20 8.13 8.82
N ILE A 7 2.31 7.91 7.85
CA ILE A 7 2.48 8.33 6.46
C ILE A 7 1.49 9.45 6.12
N GLU A 8 1.91 10.35 5.24
CA GLU A 8 1.11 11.47 4.74
C GLU A 8 0.83 11.29 3.26
N LEU A 9 -0.45 11.21 2.91
CA LEU A 9 -0.89 11.09 1.54
C LEU A 9 -0.74 12.42 0.80
N VAL A 10 0.05 12.43 -0.28
CA VAL A 10 0.26 13.63 -1.11
C VAL A 10 -0.96 13.97 -1.96
N GLN A 11 -1.81 12.98 -2.19
CA GLN A 11 -3.15 13.11 -2.72
C GLN A 11 -4.07 12.21 -1.89
N PRO A 12 -5.30 12.64 -1.55
CA PRO A 12 -6.21 11.84 -0.75
C PRO A 12 -6.44 10.45 -1.37
N MET A 13 -6.66 9.46 -0.52
CA MET A 13 -6.97 8.12 -0.98
C MET A 13 -8.28 8.14 -1.78
N PRO A 14 -8.34 7.55 -2.98
CA PRO A 14 -9.57 7.45 -3.75
C PRO A 14 -10.75 6.93 -2.91
N GLY A 15 -11.83 7.71 -2.85
CA GLY A 15 -13.01 7.42 -2.03
C GLY A 15 -12.98 7.99 -0.60
N PHE A 16 -11.85 8.53 -0.15
CA PHE A 16 -11.65 9.05 1.21
C PHE A 16 -10.97 10.44 1.19
N PRO A 17 -11.64 11.47 0.62
CA PRO A 17 -11.02 12.78 0.37
C PRO A 17 -10.60 13.54 1.64
N ASP A 18 -11.24 13.25 2.77
CA ASP A 18 -11.00 13.94 4.05
C ASP A 18 -9.90 13.28 4.91
N HIS A 19 -9.27 12.20 4.40
CA HIS A 19 -8.28 11.42 5.14
C HIS A 19 -6.92 11.49 4.44
N ALA A 20 -5.96 12.12 5.11
CA ALA A 20 -4.64 12.37 4.54
C ALA A 20 -3.51 11.78 5.38
N ARG A 21 -3.75 11.40 6.65
CA ARG A 21 -2.69 10.87 7.52
C ARG A 21 -3.08 9.53 8.06
N PHE A 22 -2.17 8.58 7.94
CA PHE A 22 -2.41 7.21 8.35
C PHE A 22 -1.25 6.67 9.16
N ALA A 23 -1.53 5.96 10.24
CA ALA A 23 -0.54 5.16 10.94
C ALA A 23 -0.39 3.80 10.26
N LEU A 24 0.85 3.38 9.99
CA LEU A 24 1.16 2.04 9.50
C LEU A 24 1.53 1.17 10.70
N VAL A 25 0.62 0.28 11.10
CA VAL A 25 0.75 -0.55 12.30
C VAL A 25 0.87 -2.00 11.89
N GLN A 26 1.92 -2.68 12.36
CA GLN A 26 2.08 -4.12 12.15
C GLN A 26 1.06 -4.89 13.01
N LEU A 27 0.42 -5.89 12.42
CA LEU A 27 -0.60 -6.72 13.08
C LEU A 27 -0.09 -8.13 13.42
N ASP A 28 1.01 -8.57 12.83
CA ASP A 28 1.64 -9.86 13.07
C ASP A 28 3.12 -9.71 13.48
N GLU A 29 3.66 -10.77 14.08
CA GLU A 29 5.06 -10.81 14.53
C GLU A 29 6.05 -10.90 13.34
N ASP A 30 5.60 -11.45 12.21
CA ASP A 30 6.39 -11.56 10.98
C ASP A 30 6.48 -10.23 10.21
N GLY A 31 5.68 -9.22 10.59
CA GLY A 31 5.62 -7.90 9.95
C GLY A 31 5.11 -7.94 8.51
N VAL A 32 4.30 -8.95 8.16
CA VAL A 32 3.77 -9.18 6.81
C VAL A 32 2.40 -8.53 6.67
N LEU A 33 1.56 -8.63 7.71
CA LEU A 33 0.25 -8.01 7.74
C LEU A 33 0.29 -6.70 8.54
N CYS A 34 -0.14 -5.62 7.91
CA CYS A 34 -0.23 -4.31 8.53
C CYS A 34 -1.64 -3.74 8.38
N SER A 35 -2.01 -2.84 9.29
CA SER A 35 -3.12 -1.91 9.10
C SER A 35 -2.60 -0.53 8.77
N LEU A 36 -3.19 0.08 7.76
CA LEU A 36 -3.10 1.50 7.49
C LEU A 36 -4.34 2.18 8.09
N THR A 37 -4.19 2.78 9.26
CA THR A 37 -5.30 3.33 10.06
C THR A 37 -5.30 4.85 10.02
N SER A 38 -6.43 5.44 9.63
CA SER A 38 -6.58 6.89 9.53
C SER A 38 -6.41 7.56 10.90
N LEU A 39 -5.68 8.67 10.94
CA LEU A 39 -5.53 9.49 12.16
C LEU A 39 -6.71 10.45 12.35
N GLU A 40 -7.48 10.71 11.30
CA GLU A 40 -8.69 11.52 11.34
C GLU A 40 -9.91 10.69 11.79
N ASP A 41 -9.94 9.40 11.48
CA ASP A 41 -11.02 8.46 11.85
C ASP A 41 -10.46 7.06 12.12
N PRO A 42 -10.33 6.64 13.40
CA PRO A 42 -9.81 5.33 13.78
C PRO A 42 -10.65 4.13 13.28
N ASP A 43 -11.91 4.34 12.91
CA ASP A 43 -12.75 3.27 12.35
C ASP A 43 -12.41 3.00 10.87
N LEU A 44 -11.77 3.96 10.19
CA LEU A 44 -11.25 3.79 8.84
C LEU A 44 -9.84 3.17 8.87
N ARG A 45 -9.77 1.90 8.48
CA ARG A 45 -8.51 1.16 8.32
C ARG A 45 -8.50 0.30 7.06
N PHE A 46 -7.33 0.21 6.44
CA PHE A 46 -7.06 -0.72 5.34
C PHE A 46 -6.09 -1.79 5.80
N LEU A 47 -6.35 -3.05 5.44
CA LEU A 47 -5.34 -4.09 5.59
C LEU A 47 -4.38 -4.00 4.40
N VAL A 48 -3.08 -4.00 4.69
CA VAL A 48 -2.05 -3.86 3.67
C VAL A 48 -0.91 -4.85 3.92
N VAL A 49 -0.25 -5.26 2.84
CA VAL A 49 0.92 -6.16 2.89
C VAL A 49 2.01 -5.71 1.91
N PRO A 50 3.29 -5.91 2.23
CA PRO A 50 4.35 -5.88 1.23
C PRO A 50 4.13 -6.99 0.20
N PRO A 51 4.09 -6.70 -1.12
CA PRO A 51 3.73 -7.70 -2.12
C PRO A 51 4.78 -8.81 -2.25
N VAL A 52 6.06 -8.52 -2.01
CA VAL A 52 7.19 -9.44 -2.23
C VAL A 52 7.03 -10.82 -1.58
N ARG A 53 6.26 -10.90 -0.48
CA ARG A 53 6.05 -12.16 0.23
C ARG A 53 5.06 -13.11 -0.46
N PHE A 54 4.08 -12.55 -1.17
CA PHE A 54 3.01 -13.30 -1.83
C PHE A 54 3.15 -13.30 -3.36
N PHE A 55 3.77 -12.25 -3.89
CA PHE A 55 3.96 -11.99 -5.31
C PHE A 55 5.44 -11.60 -5.54
N PRO A 56 6.37 -12.57 -5.50
CA PRO A 56 7.81 -12.29 -5.57
C PRO A 56 8.24 -11.66 -6.91
N ASP A 57 7.48 -11.91 -7.97
CA ASP A 57 7.72 -11.35 -9.32
C ASP A 57 7.01 -10.00 -9.54
N TYR A 58 6.32 -9.46 -8.53
CA TYR A 58 5.60 -8.20 -8.66
C TYR A 58 6.55 -7.00 -8.62
N ALA A 59 6.79 -6.41 -9.78
CA ALA A 59 7.64 -5.24 -9.98
C ALA A 59 6.84 -4.14 -10.72
N PRO A 60 6.02 -3.36 -10.01
CA PRO A 60 5.17 -2.36 -10.65
C PRO A 60 6.01 -1.25 -11.28
N THR A 61 5.65 -0.85 -12.50
CA THR A 61 6.22 0.33 -13.15
C THR A 61 5.34 1.53 -12.83
N VAL A 62 5.94 2.58 -12.28
CA VAL A 62 5.27 3.82 -11.86
C VAL A 62 5.73 4.97 -12.74
N ASP A 63 4.82 5.91 -13.02
CA ASP A 63 5.12 7.04 -13.88
C ASP A 63 5.95 8.13 -13.18
N ASP A 64 6.55 9.02 -13.99
CA ASP A 64 7.38 10.11 -13.51
C ASP A 64 6.59 11.10 -12.63
N GLU A 65 5.27 11.19 -12.82
CA GLU A 65 4.39 12.07 -12.03
C GLU A 65 4.30 11.57 -10.58
N ALA A 66 4.06 10.28 -10.37
CA ALA A 66 4.05 9.66 -9.05
C ALA A 66 5.43 9.76 -8.37
N VAL A 67 6.52 9.49 -9.12
CA VAL A 67 7.90 9.63 -8.63
C VAL A 67 8.16 11.05 -8.13
N THR A 68 7.78 12.04 -8.93
CA THR A 68 7.94 13.47 -8.59
C THR A 68 7.09 13.86 -7.39
N ALA A 69 5.82 13.44 -7.35
CA ALA A 69 4.89 13.76 -6.27
C ALA A 69 5.34 13.21 -4.91
N LEU A 70 5.95 12.02 -4.91
CA LEU A 70 6.50 11.35 -3.74
C LEU A 70 7.92 11.81 -3.39
N GLY A 71 8.60 12.54 -4.28
CA GLY A 71 9.99 12.96 -4.10
C GLY A 71 10.94 11.76 -3.97
N ILE A 72 10.75 10.75 -4.82
CA ILE A 72 11.57 9.53 -4.81
C ILE A 72 12.90 9.80 -5.52
N ASP A 73 14.01 9.62 -4.80
CA ASP A 73 15.37 9.75 -5.36
C ASP A 73 15.92 8.39 -5.87
N GLY A 74 15.43 7.28 -5.32
CA GLY A 74 15.83 5.92 -5.67
C GLY A 74 14.78 4.87 -5.30
N ALA A 75 14.79 3.72 -5.96
CA ALA A 75 13.83 2.65 -5.72
C ALA A 75 13.99 1.99 -4.34
N GLU A 76 15.19 2.07 -3.77
CA GLU A 76 15.51 1.59 -2.42
C GLU A 76 14.74 2.32 -1.30
N ASP A 77 14.28 3.54 -1.57
CA ASP A 77 13.53 4.38 -0.63
C ASP A 77 12.01 4.16 -0.75
N VAL A 78 11.57 3.21 -1.59
CA VAL A 78 10.16 2.97 -1.86
C VAL A 78 9.68 1.70 -1.19
N LEU A 79 8.77 1.85 -0.24
CA LEU A 79 7.97 0.76 0.27
C LEU A 79 6.69 0.64 -0.55
N VAL A 80 6.47 -0.53 -1.15
CA VAL A 80 5.23 -0.86 -1.86
C VAL A 80 4.31 -1.66 -0.93
N LEU A 81 3.05 -1.23 -0.84
CA LEU A 81 2.01 -1.88 -0.05
C LEU A 81 0.79 -2.18 -0.93
N CYS A 82 0.32 -3.42 -0.93
CA CYS A 82 -0.92 -3.81 -1.60
C CYS A 82 -2.07 -3.81 -0.60
N VAL A 83 -3.18 -3.18 -0.98
CA VAL A 83 -4.41 -3.17 -0.18
C VAL A 83 -5.12 -4.51 -0.33
N LEU A 84 -5.50 -5.09 0.80
CA LEU A 84 -6.22 -6.36 0.87
C LEU A 84 -7.72 -6.15 0.98
N THR A 85 -8.48 -7.04 0.35
CA THR A 85 -9.89 -7.30 0.66
C THR A 85 -9.95 -8.62 1.41
N ALA A 86 -10.27 -8.55 2.71
CA ALA A 86 -10.33 -9.71 3.57
C ALA A 86 -11.54 -10.60 3.21
N GLY A 87 -11.26 -11.88 2.94
CA GLY A 87 -12.30 -12.90 2.86
C GLY A 87 -12.55 -13.55 4.22
N GLU A 88 -13.50 -14.49 4.27
CA GLU A 88 -13.75 -15.31 5.46
C GLU A 88 -12.55 -16.19 5.84
N THR A 89 -11.68 -16.48 4.87
CA THR A 89 -10.45 -17.27 5.02
C THR A 89 -9.32 -16.62 4.24
N LEU A 90 -8.07 -17.02 4.50
CA LEU A 90 -6.91 -16.54 3.75
C LEU A 90 -7.02 -16.82 2.24
N ALA A 91 -7.59 -17.97 1.86
CA ALA A 91 -7.86 -18.34 0.47
C ALA A 91 -8.94 -17.47 -0.19
N GLY A 92 -9.83 -16.88 0.61
CA GLY A 92 -10.81 -15.89 0.16
C GLY A 92 -10.30 -14.44 0.17
N THR A 93 -9.10 -14.20 0.68
CA THR A 93 -8.50 -12.86 0.73
C THR A 93 -7.80 -12.54 -0.58
N THR A 94 -8.03 -11.34 -1.10
CA THR A 94 -7.43 -10.86 -2.34
C THR A 94 -6.64 -9.58 -2.13
N ALA A 95 -5.59 -9.38 -2.92
CA ALA A 95 -4.81 -8.15 -2.99
C ALA A 95 -5.15 -7.36 -4.26
N ASN A 96 -5.21 -6.04 -4.12
CA ASN A 96 -5.28 -5.12 -5.25
C ASN A 96 -3.85 -4.85 -5.76
N LEU A 97 -3.50 -5.45 -6.89
CA LEU A 97 -2.22 -5.21 -7.55
C LEU A 97 -2.28 -4.05 -8.55
N VAL A 98 -3.47 -3.59 -8.93
CA VAL A 98 -3.64 -2.45 -9.85
C VAL A 98 -3.39 -1.12 -9.14
N ALA A 99 -3.73 -1.02 -7.85
CA ALA A 99 -3.65 0.23 -7.10
C ALA A 99 -2.83 0.11 -5.80
N PRO A 100 -1.51 -0.14 -5.88
CA PRO A 100 -0.66 -0.17 -4.70
C PRO A 100 -0.54 1.21 -4.04
N VAL A 101 -0.28 1.19 -2.74
CA VAL A 101 0.18 2.36 -1.98
C VAL A 101 1.70 2.37 -1.99
N LEU A 102 2.27 3.42 -2.56
CA LEU A 102 3.70 3.68 -2.50
C LEU A 102 3.99 4.60 -1.33
N VAL A 103 5.03 4.29 -0.58
CA VAL A 103 5.51 5.10 0.53
C VAL A 103 6.98 5.40 0.31
N ASN A 104 7.34 6.67 0.22
CA ASN A 104 8.72 7.10 0.30
C ASN A 104 9.16 7.01 1.77
N THR A 105 10.03 6.07 2.11
CA THR A 105 10.46 5.81 3.49
C THR A 105 11.38 6.89 4.05
N SER A 106 11.95 7.74 3.20
CA SER A 106 12.80 8.87 3.61
C SER A 106 11.97 10.09 4.02
N THR A 107 10.79 10.27 3.43
CA THR A 107 9.91 11.44 3.69
C THR A 107 8.58 11.09 4.37
N ASN A 108 8.26 9.79 4.47
CA ASN A 108 6.97 9.24 4.87
C ASN A 108 5.78 9.72 4.02
N ARG A 109 6.05 10.26 2.83
CA ARG A 109 5.01 10.65 1.88
C ARG A 109 4.51 9.44 1.15
N ALA A 110 3.21 9.38 0.91
CA ALA A 110 2.56 8.25 0.29
C ALA A 110 1.55 8.64 -0.78
N LEU A 111 1.30 7.73 -1.69
CA LEU A 111 0.35 7.89 -2.80
C LEU A 111 -0.21 6.52 -3.18
N GLN A 112 -1.52 6.43 -3.38
CA GLN A 112 -2.10 5.28 -4.06
C GLN A 112 -2.07 5.53 -5.56
N VAL A 113 -1.24 4.77 -6.25
CA VAL A 113 -1.04 4.93 -7.70
C VAL A 113 -1.86 3.87 -8.41
N VAL A 114 -2.62 4.27 -9.43
CA VAL A 114 -3.32 3.34 -10.31
C VAL A 114 -2.40 2.99 -11.47
N LEU A 115 -2.02 1.73 -11.58
CA LEU A 115 -1.12 1.23 -12.61
C LEU A 115 -1.90 0.91 -13.90
N ASP A 116 -1.33 1.27 -15.04
CA ASP A 116 -1.86 0.94 -16.37
C ASP A 116 -1.17 -0.32 -16.93
N ASP A 117 -1.37 -1.45 -16.24
CA ASP A 117 -0.90 -2.76 -16.70
C ASP A 117 -2.09 -3.73 -16.80
N PRO A 118 -2.46 -4.18 -18.01
CA PRO A 118 -3.61 -5.07 -18.21
C PRO A 118 -3.42 -6.47 -17.63
N ALA A 119 -2.20 -6.87 -17.25
CA ALA A 119 -1.95 -8.14 -16.59
C ALA A 119 -2.30 -8.11 -15.08
N LEU A 120 -2.43 -6.92 -14.49
CA LEU A 120 -2.73 -6.76 -13.07
C LEU A 120 -4.24 -6.87 -12.81
N SER A 121 -4.57 -7.34 -11.61
CA SER A 121 -5.96 -7.48 -11.15
C SER A 121 -6.18 -6.75 -9.82
N VAL A 122 -7.36 -6.15 -9.69
CA VAL A 122 -7.84 -5.52 -8.45
C VAL A 122 -8.15 -6.54 -7.35
N ALA A 123 -8.27 -7.82 -7.69
CA ALA A 123 -8.64 -8.90 -6.78
C ALA A 123 -7.81 -10.16 -7.09
N THR A 124 -6.50 -10.08 -6.88
CA THR A 124 -5.60 -11.23 -7.04
C THR A 124 -5.61 -12.07 -5.76
N PRO A 125 -5.88 -13.39 -5.81
CA PRO A 125 -5.84 -14.25 -4.61
C PRO A 125 -4.48 -14.18 -3.90
N LEU A 126 -4.51 -14.06 -2.57
CA LEU A 126 -3.28 -13.94 -1.76
C LEU A 126 -2.54 -15.28 -1.61
N VAL A 127 -3.30 -16.38 -1.64
CA VAL A 127 -2.80 -17.76 -1.66
C VAL A 127 -3.60 -18.56 -2.68
N ALA A 128 -2.94 -19.53 -3.32
CA ALA A 128 -3.55 -20.45 -4.28
C ALA A 128 -4.16 -21.68 -3.60
#